data_AF-A0A2S3R2A6-F1
#
_entry.id   AF-A0A2S3R2A6-F1
#
_cell.length_a   1.000
_cell.length_b   1.000
_cell.length_c   1.000
_cell.angle_alpha   90.00
_cell.angle_beta   90.00
_cell.angle_gamma   90.00
#
_symmetry.space_group_name_H-M   'P 1'
#
loop_
_entity.id
_entity.type
_entity.pdbx_description
1 polymer ?
#
loop_
_entity_poly.entity_id
_entity_poly.type
_entity_poly.pdbx_seq_one_letter_code
_entity_poly.pdbx_strand_id
1 'polypeptide(L)'
;MGYRYRLGTIPKSAKVTYADKSYSDCDGMMEFVFAPPEHSELYCMGDLACNVDEDVTPFYPFDLSAAEGHEFSILSRAGLVKLIEAYRDRVTKFYAEMVERDDHLEMVGYVTQRSKVWDCRWSNPVRIDEPGDGEMSRSDDMEYAVFNLLYILKTFDFESNYLILNGW
;
A
#
# COMPACT_ATOMS: atom_id res chain seq x y z
N MET A 1 -0.34 -6.12 16.11
CA MET A 1 -0.78 -5.95 14.71
C MET A 1 0.49 -5.91 13.88
N GLY A 2 0.54 -6.59 12.73
CA GLY A 2 1.74 -6.56 11.88
C GLY A 2 1.89 -5.20 11.21
N TYR A 3 3.14 -4.81 10.93
CA TYR A 3 3.46 -3.58 10.22
C TYR A 3 2.81 -3.61 8.83
N ARG A 4 2.11 -2.53 8.45
CA ARG A 4 1.41 -2.45 7.16
C ARG A 4 1.75 -1.15 6.45
N TYR A 5 2.02 -1.27 5.16
CA TYR A 5 2.12 -0.11 4.30
C TYR A 5 0.77 0.21 3.65
N ARG A 6 0.46 1.49 3.52
CA ARG A 6 -0.72 2.00 2.84
C ARG A 6 -0.29 3.00 1.78
N LEU A 7 -0.97 2.97 0.66
CA LEU A 7 -0.91 4.03 -0.34
C LEU A 7 -2.11 4.95 -0.16
N GLY A 8 -1.83 6.24 -0.16
CA GLY A 8 -2.84 7.28 -0.12
C GLY A 8 -2.54 8.39 -1.11
N THR A 9 -3.46 9.34 -1.18
CA THR A 9 -3.36 10.52 -2.03
C THR A 9 -3.51 11.77 -1.18
N ILE A 10 -2.79 12.82 -1.56
CA ILE A 10 -3.01 14.16 -1.05
C ILE A 10 -2.82 15.20 -2.17
N PRO A 11 -3.71 16.20 -2.30
CA PRO A 11 -3.52 17.29 -3.25
C PRO A 11 -2.22 18.04 -2.99
N LYS A 12 -1.46 18.37 -4.05
CA LYS A 12 -0.22 19.13 -3.91
C LYS A 12 -0.44 20.51 -3.27
N SER A 13 -1.62 21.11 -3.49
CA SER A 13 -2.02 22.37 -2.85
C SER A 13 -2.08 22.28 -1.33
N ALA A 14 -2.43 21.11 -0.77
CA ALA A 14 -2.52 20.91 0.67
C ALA A 14 -1.13 20.88 1.34
N LYS A 15 -0.09 20.43 0.63
CA LYS A 15 1.28 20.38 1.18
C LYS A 15 1.79 21.75 1.64
N VAL A 16 1.34 22.83 1.00
CA VAL A 16 1.72 24.21 1.36
C VAL A 16 1.38 24.51 2.82
N THR A 17 0.29 23.96 3.35
CA THR A 17 -0.15 24.13 4.74
C THR A 17 0.82 23.52 5.76
N TYR A 18 1.62 22.53 5.37
CA TYR A 18 2.45 21.73 6.28
C TYR A 18 3.95 21.97 6.09
N ALA A 19 4.34 22.81 5.12
CA ALA A 19 5.73 22.97 4.69
C ALA A 19 6.66 23.57 5.76
N ASP A 20 6.12 24.37 6.68
CA ASP A 20 6.85 25.09 7.73
C ASP A 20 6.37 24.74 9.16
N LYS A 21 5.50 23.73 9.29
CA LYS A 21 4.93 23.32 10.57
C LYS A 21 5.85 22.39 11.35
N SER A 22 5.87 22.55 12.67
CA SER A 22 6.47 21.58 13.58
C SER A 22 5.54 20.40 13.85
N TYR A 23 6.04 19.34 14.48
CA TYR A 23 5.20 18.22 14.94
C TYR A 23 4.03 18.72 15.82
N SER A 24 4.31 19.59 16.79
CA SER A 24 3.29 20.14 17.69
C SER A 24 2.21 20.97 16.98
N ASP A 25 2.51 21.58 15.84
CA ASP A 25 1.53 22.32 15.04
C ASP A 25 0.59 21.38 14.25
N CYS A 26 1.05 20.14 14.01
CA CYS A 26 0.32 19.12 13.26
C CYS A 26 -0.40 18.12 14.16
N ASP A 27 0.06 17.89 15.39
CA ASP A 27 -0.46 16.86 16.32
C ASP A 27 -1.98 16.94 16.51
N GLY A 28 -2.54 18.14 16.63
CA GLY A 28 -3.99 18.35 16.75
C GLY A 28 -4.78 18.34 15.43
N MET A 29 -4.11 18.22 14.29
CA MET A 29 -4.70 18.22 12.94
C MET A 29 -4.68 16.86 12.27
N MET A 30 -3.82 15.96 12.74
CA MET A 30 -3.65 14.63 12.17
C MET A 30 -4.76 13.70 12.67
N GLU A 31 -5.33 12.92 11.75
CA GLU A 31 -6.34 11.90 12.07
C GLU A 31 -5.68 10.52 12.31
N PHE A 32 -6.44 9.44 12.07
CA PHE A 32 -5.97 8.07 12.14
C PHE A 32 -4.70 7.89 11.28
N VAL A 33 -3.63 7.35 11.89
CA VAL A 33 -2.30 7.12 11.26
C VAL A 33 -1.54 8.39 10.87
N PHE A 34 -1.64 9.46 11.67
CA PHE A 34 -0.82 10.68 11.50
C PHE A 34 -0.98 11.37 10.14
N ALA A 35 -2.14 11.12 9.51
CA ALA A 35 -2.47 11.63 8.19
C ALA A 35 -3.19 12.98 8.31
N PRO A 36 -2.89 13.96 7.44
CA PRO A 36 -3.61 15.22 7.39
C PRO A 36 -5.05 15.01 6.89
N PRO A 37 -6.01 15.91 7.18
CA PRO A 37 -7.42 15.73 6.80
C PRO A 37 -7.65 15.61 5.28
N GLU A 38 -6.73 16.15 4.47
CA GLU A 38 -6.80 16.04 3.01
C GLU A 38 -6.30 14.70 2.45
N HIS A 39 -5.74 13.83 3.31
CA HIS A 39 -5.28 12.51 2.90
C HIS A 39 -6.44 11.54 2.74
N SER A 40 -6.48 10.85 1.60
CA SER A 40 -7.38 9.73 1.37
C SER A 40 -6.57 8.46 1.12
N GLU A 41 -6.93 7.37 1.79
CA GLU A 41 -6.38 6.04 1.49
C GLU A 41 -6.86 5.58 0.10
N LEU A 42 -5.93 5.02 -0.68
CA LEU A 42 -6.22 4.37 -1.96
C LEU A 42 -6.18 2.85 -1.81
N TYR A 43 -5.16 2.33 -1.13
CA TYR A 43 -4.94 0.90 -1.04
C TYR A 43 -4.10 0.54 0.19
N CYS A 44 -4.58 -0.43 0.98
CA CYS A 44 -3.77 -1.07 2.02
C CYS A 44 -2.97 -2.21 1.41
N MET A 45 -1.65 -2.11 1.47
CA MET A 45 -0.75 -3.18 1.09
C MET A 45 -0.53 -4.14 2.27
N GLY A 46 -0.22 -5.40 1.96
CA GLY A 46 0.27 -6.35 2.96
C GLY A 46 1.67 -5.99 3.46
N ASP A 47 2.27 -6.89 4.24
CA ASP A 47 3.65 -6.75 4.69
C ASP A 47 4.61 -6.81 3.48
N LEU A 48 5.19 -5.66 3.16
CA LEU A 48 6.15 -5.53 2.07
C LEU A 48 7.46 -4.97 2.61
N ALA A 49 8.38 -5.85 2.97
CA ALA A 49 9.80 -5.49 3.07
C ALA A 49 10.40 -5.21 1.67
N CYS A 50 10.12 -4.06 1.08
CA CYS A 50 10.86 -3.55 -0.08
C CYS A 50 11.59 -2.27 0.32
N ASN A 51 12.82 -2.11 -0.16
CA ASN A 51 13.54 -0.86 0.03
C ASN A 51 13.14 0.12 -1.09
N VAL A 52 12.46 1.20 -0.72
CA VAL A 52 12.13 2.34 -1.60
C VAL A 52 12.74 3.64 -1.09
N ASP A 53 13.78 3.55 -0.25
CA ASP A 53 14.32 4.69 0.52
C ASP A 53 14.79 5.82 -0.40
N GLU A 54 15.32 5.50 -1.59
CA GLU A 54 15.77 6.48 -2.58
C GLU A 54 14.64 7.14 -3.38
N ASP A 55 13.44 6.56 -3.37
CA ASP A 55 12.28 7.01 -4.16
C ASP A 55 11.17 7.63 -3.31
N VAL A 56 11.43 7.76 -2.01
CA VAL A 56 10.55 8.43 -1.06
C VAL A 56 11.16 9.74 -0.60
N THR A 57 10.31 10.73 -0.37
CA THR A 57 10.72 11.98 0.26
C THR A 57 9.77 12.30 1.41
N PRO A 58 10.25 12.86 2.53
CA PRO A 58 9.37 13.22 3.63
C PRO A 58 8.25 14.16 3.17
N PHE A 59 7.02 13.89 3.61
CA PHE A 59 5.91 14.82 3.41
C PHE A 59 6.05 16.03 4.34
N TYR A 60 6.27 15.75 5.63
CA TYR A 60 6.49 16.74 6.68
C TYR A 60 7.96 17.21 6.73
N PRO A 61 8.23 18.44 7.21
CA PRO A 61 9.59 18.94 7.39
C PRO A 61 10.30 18.36 8.64
N PHE A 62 9.57 17.63 9.49
CA PHE A 62 10.08 16.96 10.68
C PHE A 62 10.06 15.43 10.52
N ASP A 63 10.83 14.75 11.36
CA ASP A 63 10.92 13.30 11.37
C ASP A 63 9.77 12.69 12.20
N LEU A 64 8.69 12.31 11.50
CA LEU A 64 7.53 11.65 12.12
C LEU A 64 7.87 10.26 12.65
N SER A 65 8.81 9.56 12.03
CA SER A 65 9.21 8.21 12.44
C SER A 65 9.93 8.27 13.79
N ALA A 66 10.80 9.26 13.98
CA ALA A 66 11.44 9.50 15.28
C ALA A 66 10.46 9.95 16.37
N ALA A 67 9.39 10.67 16.02
CA ALA A 67 8.41 11.17 16.98
C ALA A 67 7.45 10.07 17.45
N GLU A 68 6.88 9.30 16.52
CA GLU A 68 5.73 8.43 16.78
C GLU A 68 5.92 6.99 16.27
N GLY A 69 7.03 6.69 15.57
CA GLY A 69 7.26 5.39 14.94
C GLY A 69 6.49 5.21 13.63
N HIS A 70 6.03 6.30 13.01
CA HIS A 70 5.22 6.29 11.79
C HIS A 70 5.97 6.89 10.60
N GLU A 71 5.81 6.28 9.43
CA GLU A 71 6.31 6.81 8.17
C GLU A 71 5.19 7.54 7.42
N PHE A 72 5.46 8.74 6.91
CA PHE A 72 4.52 9.47 6.06
C PHE A 72 5.29 10.21 4.96
N SER A 73 5.49 9.51 3.85
CA SER A 73 6.43 9.90 2.80
C SER A 73 5.75 9.98 1.44
N ILE A 74 6.17 10.93 0.62
CA ILE A 74 5.77 11.04 -0.77
C ILE A 74 6.55 10.01 -1.59
N LEU A 75 5.84 9.08 -2.20
CA LEU A 75 6.37 8.07 -3.10
C LEU A 75 6.40 8.61 -4.53
N SER A 76 7.56 8.54 -5.18
CA SER A 76 7.68 8.90 -6.58
C SER A 76 7.00 7.87 -7.50
N ARG A 77 6.70 8.28 -8.74
CA ARG A 77 6.22 7.34 -9.77
C ARG A 77 7.23 6.20 -10.03
N ALA A 78 8.52 6.49 -9.96
CA ALA A 78 9.58 5.48 -10.10
C ALA A 78 9.58 4.51 -8.90
N GLY A 79 9.37 5.02 -7.69
CA GLY A 79 9.18 4.21 -6.49
C GLY A 79 8.00 3.26 -6.62
N LEU A 80 6.85 3.73 -7.13
CA LEU A 80 5.70 2.86 -7.39
C LEU A 80 6.02 1.75 -8.39
N VAL A 81 6.81 2.02 -9.43
CA VAL A 81 7.27 0.98 -10.37
C VAL A 81 8.14 -0.05 -9.65
N LYS A 82 9.08 0.37 -8.81
CA LYS A 82 9.90 -0.55 -7.99
C LYS A 82 9.05 -1.39 -7.04
N LEU A 83 8.00 -0.82 -6.43
CA LEU A 83 7.05 -1.59 -5.60
C LEU A 83 6.37 -2.70 -6.41
N ILE A 84 5.89 -2.38 -7.62
CA ILE A 84 5.24 -3.35 -8.50
C ILE A 84 6.21 -4.48 -8.87
N GLU A 85 7.46 -4.14 -9.22
CA GLU A 85 8.49 -5.12 -9.55
C GLU A 85 8.83 -6.01 -8.34
N ALA A 86 8.97 -5.43 -7.15
CA ALA A 86 9.22 -6.20 -5.92
C ALA A 86 8.10 -7.19 -5.60
N TYR A 87 6.83 -6.79 -5.75
CA TYR A 87 5.70 -7.72 -5.61
C TYR A 87 5.72 -8.81 -6.69
N ARG A 88 5.96 -8.44 -7.95
CA ARG A 88 6.04 -9.39 -9.06
C ARG A 88 7.12 -10.44 -8.84
N ASP A 89 8.29 -10.03 -8.38
CA ASP A 89 9.42 -10.93 -8.09
C ASP A 89 9.08 -11.87 -6.92
N ARG A 90 8.45 -11.35 -5.86
CA ARG A 90 7.98 -12.19 -4.74
C ARG A 90 6.96 -13.22 -5.16
N VAL A 91 5.97 -12.83 -5.97
CA VAL A 91 4.97 -13.77 -6.53
C VAL A 91 5.69 -14.87 -7.32
N THR A 92 6.59 -14.48 -8.22
CA THR A 92 7.32 -15.43 -9.07
C THR A 92 8.17 -16.39 -8.25
N LYS A 93 8.91 -15.86 -7.28
CA LYS A 93 9.75 -16.64 -6.36
C LYS A 93 8.91 -17.60 -5.51
N PHE A 94 7.80 -17.14 -4.95
CA PHE A 94 6.90 -17.97 -4.16
C PHE A 94 6.42 -19.19 -4.96
N TYR A 95 5.95 -19.00 -6.19
CA TYR A 95 5.51 -20.11 -7.04
C TYR A 95 6.66 -21.02 -7.47
N ALA A 96 7.84 -20.48 -7.76
CA ALA A 96 9.02 -21.29 -8.08
C ALA A 96 9.41 -22.19 -6.90
N GLU A 97 9.47 -21.64 -5.68
CA GLU A 97 9.77 -22.40 -4.46
C GLU A 97 8.72 -23.48 -4.19
N MET A 98 7.43 -23.20 -4.41
CA MET A 98 6.38 -24.22 -4.27
C MET A 98 6.57 -25.40 -5.22
N VAL A 99 6.98 -25.14 -6.47
CA VAL A 99 7.25 -26.19 -7.47
C VAL A 99 8.48 -27.01 -7.08
N GLU A 100 9.53 -26.38 -6.55
CA GLU A 100 10.77 -27.05 -6.17
C GLU A 100 10.63 -27.94 -4.92
N ARG A 101 9.73 -27.60 -3.98
CA ARG A 101 9.58 -28.31 -2.70
C ARG A 101 9.05 -29.74 -2.81
N ASP A 102 8.38 -30.10 -3.91
CA ASP A 102 7.71 -31.41 -4.10
C ASP A 102 6.83 -31.85 -2.89
N ASP A 103 6.34 -30.90 -2.08
CA ASP A 103 5.48 -31.16 -0.93
C ASP A 103 4.01 -31.07 -1.36
N HIS A 104 3.46 -32.23 -1.73
CA HIS A 104 2.09 -32.35 -2.17
C HIS A 104 1.06 -31.88 -1.11
N LEU A 105 1.35 -32.02 0.19
CA LEU A 105 0.41 -31.62 1.24
C LEU A 105 0.35 -30.10 1.38
N GLU A 106 1.50 -29.42 1.32
CA GLU A 106 1.57 -27.96 1.35
C GLU A 106 0.87 -27.35 0.12
N MET A 107 1.09 -27.92 -1.07
CA MET A 107 0.42 -27.49 -2.31
C MET A 107 -1.10 -27.66 -2.24
N VAL A 108 -1.59 -28.81 -1.78
CA VAL A 108 -3.03 -29.05 -1.60
C VAL A 108 -3.62 -28.09 -0.57
N GLY A 109 -2.90 -27.84 0.52
CA GLY A 109 -3.29 -26.87 1.55
C GLY A 109 -3.48 -25.47 0.97
N TYR A 110 -2.48 -24.98 0.22
CA TYR A 110 -2.53 -23.69 -0.46
C TYR A 110 -3.73 -23.59 -1.43
N VAL A 111 -3.86 -24.53 -2.36
CA VAL A 111 -4.96 -24.52 -3.35
C VAL A 111 -6.32 -24.59 -2.67
N THR A 112 -6.46 -25.39 -1.61
CA THR A 112 -7.69 -25.47 -0.83
C THR A 112 -8.02 -24.14 -0.16
N GLN A 113 -7.03 -23.46 0.40
CA GLN A 113 -7.21 -22.13 0.99
C GLN A 113 -7.62 -21.11 -0.07
N ARG A 114 -6.96 -21.07 -1.23
CA ARG A 114 -7.32 -20.19 -2.35
C ARG A 114 -8.78 -20.42 -2.76
N SER A 115 -9.18 -21.68 -2.96
CA SER A 115 -10.56 -22.02 -3.33
C SER A 115 -11.58 -21.50 -2.32
N LYS A 116 -11.32 -21.66 -1.01
CA LYS A 116 -12.19 -21.13 0.04
C LYS A 116 -12.30 -19.60 0.04
N VAL A 117 -11.20 -18.90 -0.24
CA VAL A 117 -11.21 -17.42 -0.33
C VAL A 117 -12.14 -16.95 -1.44
N TRP A 118 -12.09 -17.60 -2.61
CA TRP A 118 -12.95 -17.28 -3.75
C TRP A 118 -14.43 -17.63 -3.52
N ASP A 119 -14.71 -18.70 -2.79
CA ASP A 119 -16.09 -19.11 -2.44
C ASP A 119 -16.68 -18.27 -1.29
N CYS A 120 -15.84 -17.71 -0.43
CA CYS A 120 -16.29 -16.95 0.73
C CYS A 120 -16.76 -15.54 0.33
N ARG A 121 -18.08 -15.29 0.45
CA ARG A 121 -18.70 -13.97 0.17
C ARG A 121 -18.09 -12.80 0.97
N TRP A 122 -17.50 -13.05 2.13
CA TRP A 122 -16.96 -12.01 3.03
C TRP A 122 -15.49 -11.67 2.78
N SER A 123 -14.72 -12.63 2.25
CA SER A 123 -13.31 -12.45 1.92
C SER A 123 -13.04 -12.54 0.42
N ASN A 124 -14.09 -12.50 -0.41
CA ASN A 124 -13.93 -12.57 -1.85
C ASN A 124 -13.11 -11.35 -2.33
N PRO A 125 -12.00 -11.56 -3.05
CA PRO A 125 -11.18 -10.49 -3.59
C PRO A 125 -11.94 -9.51 -4.49
N VAL A 126 -13.05 -9.97 -5.07
CA VAL A 126 -13.89 -9.24 -6.04
C VAL A 126 -15.31 -9.10 -5.46
N ARG A 127 -15.68 -7.89 -5.01
CA ARG A 127 -17.05 -7.59 -4.56
C ARG A 127 -17.71 -6.60 -5.52
N ILE A 128 -18.53 -7.15 -6.42
CA ILE A 128 -19.30 -6.39 -7.42
C ILE A 128 -20.55 -5.71 -6.85
N ASP A 129 -20.97 -6.09 -5.63
CA ASP A 129 -22.27 -5.69 -5.06
C ASP A 129 -22.19 -4.49 -4.09
N GLU A 130 -20.99 -4.04 -3.71
CA GLU A 130 -20.81 -2.89 -2.81
C GLU A 130 -20.47 -1.62 -3.60
N PRO A 131 -21.13 -0.48 -3.33
CA PRO A 131 -20.67 0.81 -3.82
C PRO A 131 -19.40 1.20 -3.05
N GLY A 132 -18.27 0.66 -3.49
CA GLY A 132 -16.92 1.06 -3.09
C GLY A 132 -16.11 1.32 -4.35
N ASP A 133 -15.10 2.19 -4.25
CA ASP A 133 -14.26 2.70 -5.34
C ASP A 133 -13.93 1.59 -6.36
N GLY A 134 -14.68 1.61 -7.46
CA GLY A 134 -15.11 0.44 -8.24
C GLY A 134 -14.05 -0.29 -9.07
N GLU A 135 -12.78 -0.24 -8.70
CA GLU A 135 -11.69 -0.67 -9.58
C GLU A 135 -10.59 -1.52 -8.89
N MET A 136 -10.53 -1.58 -7.55
CA MET A 136 -9.48 -2.31 -6.83
C MET A 136 -9.99 -3.52 -6.03
N SER A 137 -9.17 -4.59 -6.02
CA SER A 137 -9.43 -5.79 -5.24
C SER A 137 -9.15 -5.56 -3.74
N ARG A 138 -9.84 -6.28 -2.85
CA ARG A 138 -9.64 -6.18 -1.38
C ARG A 138 -8.68 -7.22 -0.80
N SER A 139 -8.02 -8.00 -1.66
CA SER A 139 -7.11 -9.03 -1.18
C SER A 139 -5.75 -8.46 -0.84
N ASP A 140 -5.18 -8.95 0.25
CA ASP A 140 -3.80 -8.71 0.65
C ASP A 140 -2.83 -9.68 -0.05
N ASP A 141 -3.31 -10.62 -0.89
CA ASP A 141 -2.41 -11.51 -1.62
C ASP A 141 -1.55 -10.74 -2.62
N MET A 142 -0.32 -11.22 -2.79
CA MET A 142 0.70 -10.54 -3.58
C MET A 142 0.29 -10.36 -5.05
N GLU A 143 -0.48 -11.28 -5.64
CA GLU A 143 -0.94 -11.14 -7.03
C GLU A 143 -1.93 -9.99 -7.21
N TYR A 144 -2.82 -9.82 -6.24
CA TYR A 144 -3.80 -8.73 -6.23
C TYR A 144 -3.14 -7.39 -5.95
N ALA A 145 -2.12 -7.38 -5.08
CA ALA A 145 -1.29 -6.20 -4.87
C ALA A 145 -0.65 -5.72 -6.19
N VAL A 146 -0.12 -6.62 -7.03
CA VAL A 146 0.42 -6.24 -8.35
C VAL A 146 -0.65 -5.54 -9.20
N PHE A 147 -1.87 -6.08 -9.26
CA PHE A 147 -2.93 -5.50 -10.09
C PHE A 147 -3.41 -4.14 -9.56
N ASN A 148 -3.61 -4.01 -8.25
CA ASN A 148 -4.03 -2.75 -7.64
C ASN A 148 -2.95 -1.67 -7.79
N LEU A 149 -1.67 -2.02 -7.60
CA LEU A 149 -0.56 -1.09 -7.80
C LEU A 149 -0.39 -0.68 -9.26
N LEU A 150 -0.55 -1.61 -10.19
CA LEU A 150 -0.54 -1.31 -11.62
C LEU A 150 -1.71 -0.38 -11.99
N TYR A 151 -2.89 -0.62 -11.43
CA TYR A 151 -4.04 0.26 -11.60
C TYR A 151 -3.71 1.69 -11.15
N ILE A 152 -3.22 1.85 -9.91
CA ILE A 152 -2.78 3.15 -9.37
C ILE A 152 -1.74 3.80 -10.29
N LEU A 153 -0.72 3.06 -10.76
CA LEU A 153 0.30 3.60 -11.66
C LEU A 153 -0.28 4.17 -12.97
N LYS A 154 -1.39 3.61 -13.44
CA LYS A 154 -2.01 3.99 -14.72
C LYS A 154 -3.06 5.09 -14.58
N THR A 155 -3.73 5.19 -13.43
CA THR A 155 -4.86 6.12 -13.24
C THR A 155 -4.55 7.29 -12.30
N PHE A 156 -3.48 7.19 -11.49
CA PHE A 156 -3.14 8.23 -10.54
C PHE A 156 -2.66 9.52 -11.22
N ASP A 157 -3.26 10.64 -10.82
CA ASP A 157 -2.86 11.98 -11.26
C ASP A 157 -1.67 12.50 -10.45
N PHE A 158 -0.47 12.12 -10.89
CA PHE A 158 0.80 12.59 -10.33
C PHE A 158 1.05 14.09 -10.53
N GLU A 159 0.33 14.77 -11.42
CA GLU A 159 0.52 16.20 -11.67
C GLU A 159 -0.16 17.03 -10.58
N SER A 160 -1.38 16.66 -10.19
CA SER A 160 -2.14 17.39 -9.17
C SER A 160 -1.95 16.86 -7.75
N ASN A 161 -1.54 15.60 -7.58
CA ASN A 161 -1.49 14.92 -6.29
C ASN A 161 -0.11 14.33 -5.97
N TYR A 162 0.15 14.18 -4.67
CA TYR A 162 1.23 13.34 -4.16
C TYR A 162 0.67 11.96 -3.82
N LEU A 163 1.37 10.93 -4.28
CA LEU A 163 1.16 9.57 -3.81
C LEU A 163 1.90 9.42 -2.48
N ILE A 164 1.19 9.05 -1.43
CA ILE A 164 1.74 8.91 -0.08
C ILE A 164 1.93 7.43 0.24
N LEU A 165 3.12 7.08 0.71
CA LEU A 165 3.43 5.84 1.38
C LEU A 165 3.40 6.07 2.88
N ASN A 166 2.49 5.39 3.57
CA ASN A 166 2.29 5.47 5.01
C ASN A 166 2.58 4.10 5.65
N GLY A 167 3.45 4.05 6.66
CA GLY A 167 3.88 2.82 7.36
C GLY A 167 3.66 2.91 8.88
N TRP A 168 3.11 1.84 9.46
CA TRP A 168 2.82 1.70 10.90
C TRP A 168 2.67 0.24 11.34
#